data_AF-A0A3M6Y5I1-F1
#
_entry.id   AF-A0A3M6Y5I1-F1
#
_cell.length_a   1.000
_cell.length_b   1.000
_cell.length_c   1.000
_cell.angle_alpha   90.00
_cell.angle_beta   90.00
_cell.angle_gamma   90.00
#
_symmetry.space_group_name_H-M   'P 1'
#
loop_
_entity.id
_entity.type
_entity.pdbx_description
1 polymer ?
#
loop_
_entity_poly.entity_id
_entity_poly.type
_entity_poly.pdbx_seq_one_letter_code
_entity_poly.pdbx_strand_id
1 'polypeptide(L)'
;MGKWRRPWTYTEAGYRKDEDRKFVRIEQPPEPKNVAHSGSGKKPVALPEDARPSFKASESDEEKRDPIDDLCRRAKAISIPTPEMIRLRDIGVTRARLHMRVERLEEEKAIAEQEAALQAEREAAEKEAAAKKLEEEKAREEEEKARKELEEAEAAKRAAAKLIVTLSPEWDEKIDEAMQTRDPKKILATSVEAVELSRYDLGRLFPTGDRNADGSKPSGWLNDETVNAWFQGIVQAKKIQTGYVKGPKNTPAFEAYNSGWRTNVVKKGITGIETWSRRKGIKGDKLYNAEKIFFPINGGGHWTLLIISPKERKVEFLDSMGGSSADAFKDAKAWLKMELKGAKHPYNEDEWEFSTVKSEQQTNMSDCGAFACLNGLAAAKGRSFRDVEPTRMKEGRKMMVAVLLNGGFTGEFEL
;
A
#
# COMPACT_ATOMS: atom_id res chain seq x y z
N MET A 1 -2.99 24.79 11.69
CA MET A 1 -2.42 23.92 12.75
C MET A 1 -3.59 23.29 13.50
N GLY A 2 -3.77 21.99 13.66
CA GLY A 2 -3.03 20.81 13.26
C GLY A 2 -3.75 19.65 13.96
N LYS A 3 -4.07 18.58 13.24
CA LYS A 3 -4.34 17.28 13.88
C LYS A 3 -3.62 16.19 13.09
N TRP A 4 -2.30 16.29 13.12
CA TRP A 4 -1.46 15.12 13.28
C TRP A 4 -1.09 15.05 14.77
N ARG A 5 -1.36 13.90 15.38
CA ARG A 5 -0.44 13.17 16.27
C ARG A 5 -1.17 11.95 16.85
N ARG A 6 -0.79 10.77 16.38
CA ARG A 6 -0.20 9.73 17.24
C ARG A 6 1.16 9.42 16.58
N PRO A 7 2.22 8.99 17.29
CA PRO A 7 2.27 8.09 18.47
C PRO A 7 3.03 8.75 19.63
N TRP A 8 3.01 8.27 20.88
CA TRP A 8 3.75 7.15 21.51
C TRP A 8 3.00 6.77 22.81
N THR A 9 2.63 5.51 23.08
CA THR A 9 3.40 4.46 23.81
C THR A 9 4.07 4.92 25.10
N TYR A 10 3.46 4.61 26.25
CA TYR A 10 4.01 3.89 27.42
C TYR A 10 3.07 4.08 28.63
N THR A 11 2.26 3.07 28.95
CA THR A 11 1.61 2.94 30.27
C THR A 11 2.17 1.71 30.96
N GLU A 12 3.45 1.78 31.35
CA GLU A 12 4.07 0.79 32.25
C GLU A 12 4.47 1.38 33.61
N ALA A 13 4.10 2.63 33.93
CA ALA A 13 4.52 3.25 35.19
C ALA A 13 3.43 3.35 36.27
N GLY A 14 2.16 3.02 36.01
CA GLY A 14 1.13 3.00 37.06
C GLY A 14 0.78 4.36 37.69
N TYR A 15 0.86 5.47 36.94
CA TYR A 15 0.43 6.81 37.39
C TYR A 15 -0.53 7.47 36.37
N ARG A 16 -1.52 8.25 36.85
CA ARG A 16 -2.43 9.11 36.07
C ARG A 16 -2.39 10.56 36.55
N LYS A 17 -2.79 11.53 35.74
CA LYS A 17 -2.96 12.93 36.18
C LYS A 17 -4.39 13.20 36.67
N ASP A 18 -4.54 13.98 37.75
CA ASP A 18 -5.83 14.50 38.22
C ASP A 18 -6.23 15.82 37.52
N GLU A 19 -7.40 16.36 37.87
CA GLU A 19 -7.96 17.57 37.26
C GLU A 19 -7.08 18.83 37.46
N ASP A 20 -6.20 18.80 38.47
CA ASP A 20 -5.19 19.83 38.76
C ASP A 20 -3.81 19.54 38.11
N ARG A 21 -3.74 18.54 37.22
CA ARG A 21 -2.54 18.10 36.49
C ARG A 21 -1.40 17.53 37.35
N LYS A 22 -1.66 17.09 38.58
CA LYS A 22 -0.69 16.38 39.43
C LYS A 22 -0.70 14.88 39.14
N PHE A 23 0.47 14.22 39.21
CA PHE A 23 0.60 12.78 38.97
C PHE A 23 0.26 11.98 40.23
N VAL A 24 -0.66 11.02 40.11
CA VAL A 24 -1.20 10.18 41.19
C VAL A 24 -1.12 8.70 40.79
N ARG A 25 -0.72 7.81 41.71
CA ARG A 25 -0.55 6.37 41.46
C ARG A 25 -1.89 5.67 41.25
N ILE A 26 -1.96 4.75 40.29
CA ILE A 26 -3.14 3.93 40.01
C ILE A 26 -3.04 2.67 40.89
N GLU A 27 -3.91 2.54 41.89
CA GLU A 27 -4.08 1.28 42.62
C GLU A 27 -4.81 0.26 41.75
N GLN A 28 -4.24 -0.93 41.58
CA GLN A 28 -4.89 -2.03 40.86
C GLN A 28 -5.89 -2.75 41.80
N PRO A 29 -7.09 -3.12 41.32
CA PRO A 29 -8.00 -3.98 42.07
C PRO A 29 -7.48 -5.44 42.12
N PRO A 30 -7.80 -6.22 43.16
CA PRO A 30 -7.33 -7.60 43.29
C PRO A 30 -7.97 -8.51 42.23
N GLU A 31 -7.16 -9.33 41.56
CA GLU A 31 -7.62 -10.28 40.53
C GLU A 31 -8.45 -11.45 41.11
N PRO A 32 -9.42 -11.97 40.35
CA PRO A 32 -10.22 -13.13 40.73
C PRO A 32 -9.47 -14.45 40.50
N LYS A 33 -9.58 -15.36 41.48
CA LYS A 33 -9.03 -16.72 41.42
C LYS A 33 -9.73 -17.54 40.35
N ASN A 34 -9.03 -17.89 39.27
CA ASN A 34 -9.54 -18.84 38.28
C ASN A 34 -9.07 -20.27 38.55
N VAL A 35 -10.05 -21.16 38.42
CA VAL A 35 -10.04 -22.60 38.64
C VAL A 35 -9.38 -23.30 37.45
N ALA A 36 -8.35 -24.11 37.70
CA ALA A 36 -7.73 -24.97 36.69
C ALA A 36 -8.30 -26.39 36.76
N HIS A 37 -8.75 -26.91 35.62
CA HIS A 37 -9.09 -28.32 35.42
C HIS A 37 -7.86 -29.18 35.11
N SER A 38 -7.81 -30.30 35.83
CA SER A 38 -7.06 -31.55 35.72
C SER A 38 -6.16 -31.82 34.50
N GLY A 39 -4.88 -32.06 34.80
CA GLY A 39 -3.95 -32.86 34.01
C GLY A 39 -3.04 -33.64 34.97
N SER A 40 -2.99 -34.96 34.81
CA SER A 40 -2.46 -35.94 35.77
C SER A 40 -0.95 -35.84 36.01
N GLY A 41 -0.55 -35.61 37.26
CA GLY A 41 0.80 -35.81 37.77
C GLY A 41 0.72 -36.30 39.21
N LYS A 42 1.21 -37.52 39.47
CA LYS A 42 1.14 -38.21 40.77
C LYS A 42 1.79 -37.36 41.87
N LYS A 43 0.99 -36.92 42.84
CA LYS A 43 1.49 -36.43 44.14
C LYS A 43 1.96 -37.61 45.00
N PRO A 44 3.02 -37.45 45.81
CA PRO A 44 3.34 -38.45 46.83
C PRO A 44 2.22 -38.47 47.89
N VAL A 45 1.72 -39.66 48.18
CA VAL A 45 0.74 -39.90 49.23
C VAL A 45 1.42 -39.67 50.58
N ALA A 46 1.05 -38.59 51.27
CA ALA A 46 1.34 -38.45 52.69
C ALA A 46 0.43 -39.42 53.45
N LEU A 47 1.03 -40.30 54.25
CA LEU A 47 0.31 -41.19 55.15
C LEU A 47 -0.51 -40.37 56.18
N PRO A 48 -1.73 -40.79 56.53
CA PRO A 48 -2.51 -40.17 57.61
C PRO A 48 -1.74 -40.20 58.93
N GLU A 49 -1.93 -39.15 59.76
CA GLU A 49 -1.28 -39.03 61.08
C GLU A 49 -1.62 -40.17 62.06
N ASP A 50 -2.60 -41.01 61.73
CA ASP A 50 -3.06 -42.14 62.55
C ASP A 50 -2.22 -43.41 62.41
N ALA A 51 -1.17 -43.40 61.57
CA ALA A 51 -0.26 -44.54 61.36
C ALA A 51 1.10 -44.42 62.06
N ARG A 52 1.24 -43.54 63.06
CA ARG A 52 2.42 -43.55 63.94
C ARG A 52 2.21 -44.57 65.07
N PRO A 53 3.09 -45.56 65.26
CA PRO A 53 2.99 -46.44 66.42
C PRO A 53 3.23 -45.62 67.70
N SER A 54 2.14 -45.30 68.40
CA SER A 54 2.14 -44.72 69.73
C SER A 54 2.52 -45.80 70.74
N PHE A 55 3.81 -45.90 71.07
CA PHE A 55 4.24 -46.58 72.30
C PHE A 55 3.96 -45.67 73.51
N LYS A 56 2.68 -45.55 73.89
CA LYS A 56 2.29 -45.20 75.26
C LYS A 56 2.21 -46.49 76.05
N ALA A 57 3.19 -46.72 76.90
CA ALA A 57 3.12 -47.76 77.92
C ALA A 57 2.09 -47.33 79.00
N SER A 58 0.92 -47.98 78.95
CA SER A 58 0.00 -48.43 80.01
C SER A 58 -0.35 -47.50 81.19
N GLU A 59 -1.66 -47.36 81.46
CA GLU A 59 -2.19 -46.87 82.74
C GLU A 59 -3.16 -47.90 83.37
N SER A 60 -2.82 -49.20 83.28
CA SER A 60 -3.56 -50.26 83.98
C SER A 60 -2.68 -51.44 84.39
N ASP A 61 -1.45 -51.16 84.83
CA ASP A 61 -0.59 -52.12 85.54
C ASP A 61 0.34 -51.34 86.49
N GLU A 62 -0.27 -50.55 87.38
CA GLU A 62 0.39 -49.96 88.55
C GLU A 62 0.13 -50.82 89.79
N GLU A 63 0.60 -52.06 89.80
CA GLU A 63 0.86 -52.71 91.08
C GLU A 63 1.97 -53.76 90.93
N LYS A 64 3.09 -53.49 91.62
CA LYS A 64 4.33 -54.28 91.75
C LYS A 64 5.36 -54.10 90.62
N ARG A 65 6.12 -52.99 90.67
CA ARG A 65 7.44 -52.88 90.01
C ARG A 65 8.55 -52.84 91.06
N ASP A 66 9.51 -53.74 90.92
CA ASP A 66 10.64 -53.90 91.82
C ASP A 66 11.66 -52.75 91.61
N PRO A 67 12.02 -51.97 92.65
CA PRO A 67 12.94 -50.84 92.55
C PRO A 67 14.31 -51.18 91.94
N ILE A 68 14.73 -52.43 91.99
CA ILE A 68 16.04 -52.89 91.52
C ILE A 68 16.07 -53.02 89.98
N ASP A 69 14.98 -53.42 89.36
CA ASP A 69 14.95 -53.71 87.92
C ASP A 69 14.92 -52.41 87.08
N ASP A 70 14.30 -51.37 87.61
CA ASP A 70 14.34 -50.02 87.04
C ASP A 70 15.73 -49.38 87.19
N LEU A 71 16.43 -49.66 88.30
CA LEU A 71 17.82 -49.23 88.50
C LEU A 71 18.79 -49.94 87.52
N CYS A 72 18.62 -51.24 87.31
CA CYS A 72 19.39 -52.04 86.35
C CYS A 72 19.13 -51.62 84.89
N ARG A 73 17.90 -51.23 84.56
CA ARG A 73 17.55 -50.72 83.23
C ARG A 73 18.14 -49.32 82.99
N ARG A 74 18.11 -48.42 83.97
CA ARG A 74 18.83 -47.13 83.93
C ARG A 74 20.35 -47.31 83.86
N ALA A 75 20.92 -48.30 84.57
CA ALA A 75 22.34 -48.61 84.53
C ALA A 75 22.79 -49.19 83.17
N LYS A 76 21.97 -50.02 82.51
CA LYS A 76 22.22 -50.50 81.13
C LYS A 76 22.11 -49.39 80.07
N ALA A 77 21.37 -48.32 80.35
CA ALA A 77 21.27 -47.15 79.46
C ALA A 77 22.50 -46.22 79.56
N ILE A 78 23.32 -46.35 80.61
CA ILE A 78 24.57 -45.60 80.80
C ILE A 78 25.73 -46.48 80.32
N SER A 79 25.72 -46.83 79.03
CA SER A 79 26.89 -47.40 78.38
C SER A 79 27.82 -46.26 77.98
N ILE A 80 28.90 -46.06 78.74
CA ILE A 80 29.95 -45.10 78.40
C ILE A 80 30.73 -45.71 77.23
N PRO A 81 30.68 -45.12 76.03
CA PRO A 81 31.28 -45.74 74.87
C PRO A 81 32.81 -45.76 75.01
N THR A 82 33.43 -46.91 74.78
CA THR A 82 34.89 -47.06 74.82
C THR A 82 35.56 -46.26 73.69
N PRO A 83 36.82 -45.82 73.85
CA PRO A 83 37.52 -45.02 72.83
C PRO A 83 37.59 -45.65 71.43
N GLU A 84 37.54 -46.98 71.32
CA GLU A 84 37.45 -47.68 70.03
C GLU A 84 36.06 -47.62 69.40
N MET A 85 34.98 -47.74 70.19
CA MET A 85 33.62 -47.62 69.70
C MET A 85 33.30 -46.20 69.22
N ILE A 86 33.86 -45.19 69.89
CA ILE A 86 33.77 -43.78 69.44
C ILE A 86 34.49 -43.62 68.09
N ARG A 87 35.73 -44.13 67.96
CA ARG A 87 36.49 -44.08 66.70
C ARG A 87 35.80 -44.78 65.54
N LEU A 88 35.26 -45.98 65.75
CA LEU A 88 34.51 -46.72 64.72
C LEU A 88 33.23 -45.99 64.31
N ARG A 89 32.52 -45.39 65.27
CA ARG A 89 31.36 -44.53 64.99
C ARG A 89 31.76 -43.30 64.18
N ASP A 90 32.85 -42.64 64.53
CA ASP A 90 33.34 -41.46 63.80
C ASP A 90 33.78 -41.80 62.38
N ILE A 91 34.43 -42.95 62.16
CA ILE A 91 34.76 -43.46 60.82
C ILE A 91 33.48 -43.76 60.03
N GLY A 92 32.47 -44.39 60.65
CA GLY A 92 31.17 -44.66 60.02
C GLY A 92 30.43 -43.38 59.64
N VAL A 93 30.42 -42.38 60.52
CA VAL A 93 29.83 -41.05 60.26
C VAL A 93 30.57 -40.34 59.13
N THR A 94 31.91 -40.43 59.09
CA THR A 94 32.75 -39.82 58.04
C THR A 94 32.51 -40.50 56.69
N ARG A 95 32.42 -41.85 56.67
CA ARG A 95 32.09 -42.63 55.47
C ARG A 95 30.69 -42.30 54.95
N ALA A 96 29.70 -42.18 55.81
CA ALA A 96 28.33 -41.78 55.43
C ALA A 96 28.29 -40.35 54.86
N ARG A 97 29.03 -39.41 55.45
CA ARG A 97 29.18 -38.05 54.90
C ARG A 97 29.85 -38.03 53.54
N LEU A 98 30.88 -38.84 53.32
CA LEU A 98 31.55 -38.98 52.03
C LEU A 98 30.61 -39.58 50.98
N HIS A 99 29.83 -40.61 51.32
CA HIS A 99 28.84 -41.19 50.40
C HIS A 99 27.79 -40.17 49.96
N MET A 100 27.19 -39.44 50.91
CA MET A 100 26.24 -38.36 50.61
C MET A 100 26.88 -37.17 49.87
N ARG A 101 28.20 -37.01 49.92
CA ARG A 101 28.94 -36.00 49.15
C ARG A 101 29.14 -36.46 47.71
N VAL A 102 29.45 -37.74 47.50
CA VAL A 102 29.59 -38.35 46.17
C VAL A 102 28.26 -38.38 45.43
N GLU A 103 27.18 -38.85 46.07
CA GLU A 103 25.84 -38.86 45.47
C GLU A 103 25.39 -37.45 45.05
N ARG A 104 25.63 -36.44 45.89
CA ARG A 104 25.31 -35.05 45.56
C ARG A 104 26.13 -34.51 44.39
N LEU A 105 27.41 -34.86 44.31
CA LEU A 105 28.28 -34.47 43.19
C LEU A 105 27.86 -35.17 41.90
N GLU A 106 27.38 -36.41 41.97
CA GLU A 106 26.84 -37.15 40.82
C GLU A 106 25.50 -36.54 40.35
N GLU A 107 24.61 -36.17 41.27
CA GLU A 107 23.37 -35.44 40.96
C GLU A 107 23.65 -34.06 40.36
N GLU A 108 24.57 -33.28 40.95
CA GLU A 108 25.01 -31.98 40.42
C GLU A 108 25.60 -32.12 39.01
N LYS A 109 26.39 -33.18 38.76
CA LYS A 109 26.95 -33.47 37.44
C LYS A 109 25.89 -33.87 36.43
N ALA A 110 24.92 -34.69 36.82
CA ALA A 110 23.82 -35.11 35.95
C ALA A 110 22.91 -33.93 35.57
N ILE A 111 22.64 -33.02 36.50
CA ILE A 111 21.91 -31.77 36.24
C ILE A 111 22.71 -30.89 35.27
N ALA A 112 24.02 -30.70 35.51
CA ALA A 112 24.87 -29.91 34.64
C ALA A 112 24.97 -30.49 33.21
N GLU A 113 25.02 -31.82 33.06
CA GLU A 113 24.99 -32.49 31.75
C GLU A 113 23.65 -32.33 31.04
N GLN A 114 22.52 -32.42 31.76
CA GLN A 114 21.19 -32.14 31.20
C GLN A 114 21.02 -30.68 30.77
N GLU A 115 21.48 -29.74 31.59
CA GLU A 115 21.45 -28.31 31.25
C GLU A 115 22.32 -28.01 30.03
N ALA A 116 23.52 -28.59 29.95
CA ALA A 116 24.40 -28.45 28.78
C ALA A 116 23.78 -29.04 27.50
N ALA A 117 23.10 -30.20 27.59
CA ALA A 117 22.39 -30.79 26.46
C ALA A 117 21.22 -29.91 25.98
N LEU A 118 20.42 -29.37 26.90
CA LEU A 118 19.32 -28.46 26.59
C LEU A 118 19.83 -27.14 25.99
N GLN A 119 20.97 -26.62 26.48
CA GLN A 119 21.62 -25.44 25.94
C GLN A 119 22.07 -25.68 24.48
N ALA A 120 22.70 -26.82 24.20
CA ALA A 120 23.14 -27.20 22.86
C ALA A 120 21.97 -27.36 21.87
N GLU A 121 20.85 -27.95 22.32
CA GLU A 121 19.64 -28.08 21.50
C GLU A 121 19.02 -26.71 21.16
N ARG A 122 18.98 -25.79 22.14
CA ARG A 122 18.52 -24.41 21.90
C ARG A 122 19.42 -23.66 20.93
N GLU A 123 20.74 -23.77 21.07
CA GLU A 123 21.69 -23.15 20.14
C GLU A 123 21.58 -23.72 18.72
N ALA A 124 21.35 -25.04 18.59
CA ALA A 124 21.11 -25.67 17.30
C ALA A 124 19.80 -25.17 16.65
N ALA A 125 18.72 -25.10 17.43
CA ALA A 125 17.44 -24.57 16.97
C ALA A 125 17.52 -23.08 16.60
N GLU A 126 18.27 -22.27 17.35
CA GLU A 126 18.53 -20.86 17.03
C GLU A 126 19.34 -20.71 15.74
N LYS A 127 20.37 -21.53 15.52
CA LYS A 127 21.16 -21.54 14.28
C LYS A 127 20.32 -21.96 13.08
N GLU A 128 19.48 -22.97 13.21
CA GLU A 128 18.56 -23.42 12.15
C GLU A 128 17.51 -22.34 11.84
N ALA A 129 16.91 -21.73 12.86
CA ALA A 129 15.97 -20.62 12.69
C ALA A 129 16.64 -19.39 12.06
N ALA A 130 17.89 -19.09 12.40
CA ALA A 130 18.66 -18.01 11.79
C ALA A 130 18.99 -18.30 10.32
N ALA A 131 19.38 -19.53 9.99
CA ALA A 131 19.65 -19.95 8.62
C ALA A 131 18.39 -19.86 7.75
N LYS A 132 17.24 -20.32 8.26
CA LYS A 132 15.95 -20.23 7.57
C LYS A 132 15.53 -18.77 7.32
N LYS A 133 15.69 -17.89 8.31
CA LYS A 133 15.41 -16.45 8.14
C LYS A 133 16.30 -15.80 7.08
N LEU A 134 17.58 -16.17 7.03
CA LEU A 134 18.52 -15.65 6.03
C LEU A 134 18.16 -16.13 4.62
N GLU A 135 17.70 -17.38 4.48
CA GLU A 135 17.22 -17.92 3.21
C GLU A 135 15.94 -17.23 2.75
N GLU A 136 14.98 -17.02 3.65
CA GLU A 136 13.75 -16.26 3.36
C GLU A 136 14.04 -14.80 2.97
N GLU A 137 15.00 -14.14 3.62
CA GLU A 137 15.43 -12.77 3.28
C GLU A 137 16.07 -12.71 1.90
N LYS A 138 16.99 -13.63 1.58
CA LYS A 138 17.58 -13.73 0.24
C LYS A 138 16.55 -14.02 -0.85
N ALA A 139 15.62 -14.93 -0.60
CA ALA A 139 14.55 -15.24 -1.55
C ALA A 139 13.68 -14.00 -1.82
N ARG A 140 13.36 -13.22 -0.78
CA ARG A 140 12.61 -11.97 -0.92
C ARG A 140 13.39 -10.90 -1.69
N GLU A 141 14.69 -10.77 -1.44
CA GLU A 141 15.56 -9.84 -2.18
C GLU A 141 15.67 -10.23 -3.66
N GLU A 142 15.81 -11.52 -3.97
CA GLU A 142 15.83 -12.05 -5.34
C GLU A 142 14.50 -11.81 -6.05
N GLU A 143 13.36 -12.05 -5.38
CA GLU A 143 12.03 -11.77 -5.94
C GLU A 143 11.83 -10.27 -6.21
N GLU A 144 12.24 -9.39 -5.27
CA GLU A 144 12.16 -7.94 -5.46
C GLU A 144 13.05 -7.47 -6.61
N LYS A 145 14.25 -8.04 -6.73
CA LYS A 145 15.18 -7.74 -7.83
C LYS A 145 14.61 -8.19 -9.17
N ALA A 146 14.10 -9.42 -9.27
CA ALA A 146 13.46 -9.93 -10.48
C ALA A 146 12.25 -9.08 -10.89
N ARG A 147 11.44 -8.64 -9.92
CA ARG A 147 10.31 -7.73 -10.16
C ARG A 147 10.79 -6.38 -10.73
N LYS A 148 11.85 -5.80 -10.16
CA LYS A 148 12.44 -4.54 -10.65
C LYS A 148 13.02 -4.70 -12.06
N GLU A 149 13.76 -5.78 -12.32
CA GLU A 149 14.32 -6.06 -13.66
C GLU A 149 13.22 -6.24 -14.72
N LEU A 150 12.12 -6.93 -14.38
CA LEU A 150 10.96 -7.06 -15.27
C LEU A 150 10.28 -5.70 -15.52
N GLU A 151 10.08 -4.91 -14.47
CA GLU A 151 9.49 -3.56 -14.55
C GLU A 151 10.36 -2.63 -15.42
N GLU A 152 11.68 -2.68 -15.26
CA GLU A 152 12.65 -1.93 -16.07
C GLU A 152 12.69 -2.40 -17.53
N ALA A 153 12.66 -3.71 -17.78
CA ALA A 153 12.63 -4.26 -19.14
C ALA A 153 11.32 -3.89 -19.87
N GLU A 154 10.18 -3.96 -19.19
CA GLU A 154 8.91 -3.47 -19.74
C GLU A 154 8.93 -1.96 -19.99
N ALA A 155 9.48 -1.18 -19.06
CA ALA A 155 9.63 0.26 -19.23
C ALA A 155 10.53 0.60 -20.43
N ALA A 156 11.64 -0.13 -20.62
CA ALA A 156 12.53 0.03 -21.76
C ALA A 156 11.83 -0.32 -23.09
N LYS A 157 11.04 -1.40 -23.13
CA LYS A 157 10.24 -1.77 -24.30
C LYS A 157 9.19 -0.69 -24.62
N ARG A 158 8.53 -0.12 -23.60
CA ARG A 158 7.58 1.00 -23.77
C ARG A 158 8.26 2.29 -24.23
N ALA A 159 9.48 2.56 -23.76
CA ALA A 159 10.28 3.71 -24.17
C ALA A 159 10.75 3.58 -25.64
N ALA A 160 11.07 2.37 -26.10
CA ALA A 160 11.47 2.11 -27.48
C ALA A 160 10.29 2.21 -28.48
N ALA A 161 9.06 1.98 -28.04
CA ALA A 161 7.88 2.09 -28.89
C ALA A 161 7.63 3.56 -29.31
N LYS A 162 7.36 3.81 -30.60
CA LYS A 162 7.01 5.16 -31.08
C LYS A 162 5.64 5.60 -30.55
N LEU A 163 5.45 6.90 -30.30
CA LEU A 163 4.21 7.45 -29.71
C LEU A 163 3.11 7.39 -30.75
N ILE A 164 3.45 7.93 -31.93
CA ILE A 164 2.66 7.81 -33.14
C ILE A 164 3.05 6.49 -33.79
N VAL A 165 2.13 5.53 -33.75
CA VAL A 165 2.28 4.20 -34.33
C VAL A 165 2.04 4.29 -35.84
N THR A 166 2.82 3.54 -36.61
CA THR A 166 2.56 3.36 -38.04
C THR A 166 1.47 2.32 -38.20
N LEU A 167 0.37 2.69 -38.85
CA LEU A 167 -0.79 1.83 -39.00
C LEU A 167 -0.51 0.66 -39.96
N SER A 168 -1.23 -0.44 -39.77
CA SER A 168 -1.21 -1.55 -40.74
C SER A 168 -1.98 -1.17 -42.01
N PRO A 169 -1.71 -1.84 -43.15
CA PRO A 169 -2.48 -1.61 -44.38
C PRO A 169 -3.99 -1.81 -44.21
N GLU A 170 -4.40 -2.74 -43.34
CA GLU A 170 -5.81 -2.99 -43.04
C GLU A 170 -6.50 -1.80 -42.36
N TRP A 171 -5.79 -1.10 -41.46
CA TRP A 171 -6.32 0.12 -40.85
C TRP A 171 -6.33 1.29 -41.82
N ASP A 172 -5.34 1.38 -42.69
CA ASP A 172 -5.33 2.37 -43.76
C ASP A 172 -6.58 2.21 -44.65
N GLU A 173 -6.92 0.98 -45.05
CA GLU A 173 -8.12 0.68 -45.84
C GLU A 173 -9.41 1.04 -45.08
N LYS A 174 -9.55 0.63 -43.81
CA LYS A 174 -10.71 0.99 -42.97
C LYS A 174 -10.90 2.50 -42.83
N ILE A 175 -9.80 3.24 -42.67
CA ILE A 175 -9.83 4.70 -42.56
C ILE A 175 -10.23 5.31 -43.90
N ASP A 176 -9.68 4.81 -45.00
CA ASP A 176 -10.00 5.31 -46.34
C ASP A 176 -11.49 5.06 -46.68
N GLU A 177 -12.02 3.87 -46.38
CA GLU A 177 -13.45 3.54 -46.50
C GLU A 177 -14.33 4.48 -45.67
N ALA A 178 -13.98 4.67 -44.39
CA ALA A 178 -14.66 5.60 -43.50
C ALA A 178 -14.65 7.03 -44.08
N MET A 179 -13.50 7.49 -44.59
CA MET A 179 -13.36 8.83 -45.16
C MET A 179 -14.02 9.02 -46.53
N GLN A 180 -14.26 7.94 -47.29
CA GLN A 180 -15.02 7.98 -48.55
C GLN A 180 -16.53 8.18 -48.34
N THR A 181 -17.03 7.96 -47.13
CA THR A 181 -18.44 8.23 -46.80
C THR A 181 -18.78 9.69 -47.07
N ARG A 182 -19.79 9.92 -47.94
CA ARG A 182 -20.21 11.26 -48.37
C ARG A 182 -21.21 11.94 -47.44
N ASP A 183 -21.99 11.18 -46.69
CA ASP A 183 -22.95 11.75 -45.74
C ASP A 183 -22.20 12.26 -44.49
N PRO A 184 -22.16 13.57 -44.22
CA PRO A 184 -21.47 14.12 -43.05
C PRO A 184 -22.09 13.67 -41.72
N LYS A 185 -23.38 13.34 -41.69
CA LYS A 185 -24.09 12.97 -40.45
C LYS A 185 -24.02 11.47 -40.16
N LYS A 186 -23.50 10.67 -41.08
CA LYS A 186 -23.36 9.22 -40.88
C LYS A 186 -22.45 8.96 -39.68
N ILE A 187 -22.96 8.23 -38.70
CA ILE A 187 -22.16 7.76 -37.56
C ILE A 187 -21.20 6.67 -38.04
N LEU A 188 -19.92 6.87 -37.75
CA LEU A 188 -18.82 5.98 -38.15
C LEU A 188 -18.17 5.29 -36.95
N ALA A 189 -18.20 5.91 -35.78
CA ALA A 189 -17.67 5.34 -34.56
C ALA A 189 -18.52 5.71 -33.35
N THR A 190 -18.38 4.92 -32.29
CA THR A 190 -18.97 5.21 -30.98
C THR A 190 -17.86 5.16 -29.95
N SER A 191 -17.68 6.25 -29.21
CA SER A 191 -16.66 6.34 -28.17
C SER A 191 -17.02 5.49 -26.93
N VAL A 192 -16.07 5.37 -26.01
CA VAL A 192 -16.22 4.62 -24.75
C VAL A 192 -17.38 5.08 -23.86
N GLU A 193 -17.81 6.35 -23.95
CA GLU A 193 -18.96 6.89 -23.20
C GLU A 193 -20.25 6.89 -24.03
N ALA A 194 -20.30 6.09 -25.11
CA ALA A 194 -21.42 6.02 -26.06
C ALA A 194 -21.70 7.34 -26.82
N VAL A 195 -20.70 8.23 -26.93
CA VAL A 195 -20.79 9.41 -27.80
C VAL A 195 -20.58 8.97 -29.24
N GLU A 196 -21.56 9.25 -30.10
CA GLU A 196 -21.53 8.95 -31.53
C GLU A 196 -20.63 9.95 -32.27
N LEU A 197 -19.68 9.44 -33.04
CA LEU A 197 -18.77 10.22 -33.87
C LEU A 197 -19.16 10.04 -35.33
N SER A 198 -19.53 11.16 -35.95
CA SER A 198 -19.95 11.21 -37.34
C SER A 198 -18.77 11.31 -38.31
N ARG A 199 -19.05 11.09 -39.59
CA ARG A 199 -18.14 11.38 -40.69
C ARG A 199 -17.63 12.82 -40.66
N TYR A 200 -18.46 13.78 -40.24
CA TYR A 200 -18.04 15.17 -40.06
C TYR A 200 -16.96 15.30 -38.99
N ASP A 201 -17.15 14.69 -37.82
CA ASP A 201 -16.21 14.76 -36.70
C ASP A 201 -14.85 14.17 -37.07
N LEU A 202 -14.84 12.96 -37.64
CA LEU A 202 -13.60 12.30 -38.06
C LEU A 202 -12.95 13.01 -39.26
N GLY A 203 -13.72 13.65 -40.13
CA GLY A 203 -13.20 14.46 -41.23
C GLY A 203 -12.49 15.74 -40.78
N ARG A 204 -12.92 16.32 -39.66
CA ARG A 204 -12.24 17.47 -39.03
C ARG A 204 -10.90 17.05 -38.42
N LEU A 205 -10.82 15.82 -37.93
CA LEU A 205 -9.58 15.23 -37.41
C LEU A 205 -8.59 14.89 -38.53
N PHE A 206 -9.05 14.25 -39.61
CA PHE A 206 -8.22 13.86 -40.74
C PHE A 206 -8.85 14.27 -42.08
N PRO A 207 -8.49 15.46 -42.60
CA PRO A 207 -8.91 15.91 -43.91
C PRO A 207 -8.32 15.06 -45.05
N THR A 208 -9.16 14.56 -45.96
CA THR A 208 -8.75 13.70 -47.10
C THR A 208 -8.84 14.35 -48.48
N GLY A 209 -9.17 15.65 -48.58
CA GLY A 209 -9.26 16.37 -49.85
C GLY A 209 -9.51 17.86 -49.70
N ASP A 210 -9.86 18.53 -50.80
CA ASP A 210 -10.11 19.99 -50.83
C ASP A 210 -11.44 20.41 -50.16
N ARG A 211 -12.34 19.44 -49.92
CA ARG A 211 -13.67 19.63 -49.34
C ARG A 211 -13.99 18.53 -48.33
N ASN A 212 -14.65 18.91 -47.24
CA ASN A 212 -15.29 18.02 -46.28
C ASN A 212 -16.53 17.34 -46.89
N ALA A 213 -17.06 16.31 -46.22
CA ALA A 213 -18.29 15.62 -46.61
C ALA A 213 -19.52 16.55 -46.72
N ASP A 214 -19.54 17.66 -45.97
CA ASP A 214 -20.60 18.68 -46.02
C ASP A 214 -20.37 19.75 -47.11
N GLY A 215 -19.32 19.62 -47.92
CA GLY A 215 -18.96 20.57 -48.97
C GLY A 215 -18.18 21.80 -48.49
N SER A 216 -17.95 21.97 -47.19
CA SER A 216 -17.11 23.04 -46.64
C SER A 216 -15.62 22.77 -46.88
N LYS A 217 -14.76 23.79 -46.80
CA LYS A 217 -13.31 23.57 -46.81
C LYS A 217 -12.89 22.87 -45.50
N PRO A 218 -12.07 21.80 -45.56
CA PRO A 218 -11.52 21.20 -44.36
C PRO A 218 -10.63 22.21 -43.66
N SER A 219 -11.07 22.69 -42.49
CA SER A 219 -10.20 23.51 -41.65
C SER A 219 -9.08 22.68 -41.04
N GLY A 220 -9.26 21.36 -40.90
CA GLY A 220 -8.38 20.48 -40.13
C GLY A 220 -8.41 20.74 -38.62
N TRP A 221 -9.30 21.62 -38.16
CA TRP A 221 -9.42 21.98 -36.76
C TRP A 221 -10.31 20.97 -36.06
N LEU A 222 -9.76 20.28 -35.07
CA LEU A 222 -10.52 19.35 -34.25
C LEU A 222 -11.66 20.08 -33.55
N ASN A 223 -12.77 19.36 -33.39
CA ASN A 223 -13.92 19.82 -32.61
C ASN A 223 -13.93 19.19 -31.21
N ASP A 224 -14.86 19.67 -30.39
CA ASP A 224 -15.01 19.22 -29.01
C ASP A 224 -15.28 17.71 -28.90
N GLU A 225 -16.14 17.15 -29.76
CA GLU A 225 -16.49 15.72 -29.72
C GLU A 225 -15.26 14.82 -29.90
N THR A 226 -14.41 15.14 -30.88
CA THR A 226 -13.17 14.37 -31.13
C THR A 226 -12.21 14.47 -29.95
N VAL A 227 -11.98 15.67 -29.42
CA VAL A 227 -11.05 15.89 -28.29
C VAL A 227 -11.58 15.21 -27.02
N ASN A 228 -12.87 15.34 -26.74
CA ASN A 228 -13.50 14.72 -25.57
C ASN A 228 -13.43 13.19 -25.67
N ALA A 229 -13.80 12.61 -26.80
CA ALA A 229 -13.74 11.16 -27.03
C ALA A 229 -12.32 10.61 -26.84
N TRP A 230 -11.32 11.34 -27.33
CA TRP A 230 -9.91 10.97 -27.19
C TRP A 230 -9.48 10.86 -25.72
N PHE A 231 -9.71 11.91 -24.93
CA PHE A 231 -9.33 11.91 -23.51
C PHE A 231 -10.14 10.90 -22.69
N GLN A 232 -11.43 10.69 -23.00
CA GLN A 232 -12.19 9.62 -22.35
C GLN A 232 -11.64 8.24 -22.70
N GLY A 233 -11.20 8.02 -23.95
CA GLY A 233 -10.52 6.80 -24.37
C GLY A 233 -9.27 6.51 -23.53
N ILE A 234 -8.41 7.51 -23.31
CA ILE A 234 -7.21 7.39 -22.46
C ILE A 234 -7.60 6.98 -21.03
N VAL A 235 -8.57 7.68 -20.45
CA VAL A 235 -9.05 7.43 -19.08
C VAL A 235 -9.63 6.03 -18.95
N GLN A 236 -10.44 5.59 -19.91
CA GLN A 236 -11.07 4.27 -19.88
C GLN A 236 -10.03 3.15 -19.99
N ALA A 237 -9.05 3.29 -20.88
CA ALA A 237 -7.97 2.31 -21.00
C ALA A 237 -7.16 2.20 -19.70
N LYS A 238 -6.85 3.33 -19.04
CA LYS A 238 -6.19 3.28 -17.73
C LYS A 238 -7.05 2.64 -16.65
N LYS A 239 -8.36 2.89 -16.65
CA LYS A 239 -9.31 2.25 -15.71
C LYS A 239 -9.33 0.73 -15.91
N ILE A 240 -9.30 0.24 -17.15
CA ILE A 240 -9.21 -1.19 -17.46
C ILE A 240 -7.86 -1.76 -17.00
N GLN A 241 -6.74 -1.12 -17.37
CA GLN A 241 -5.39 -1.54 -16.99
C GLN A 241 -5.20 -1.66 -15.47
N THR A 242 -5.82 -0.75 -14.70
CA THR A 242 -5.72 -0.74 -13.23
C THR A 242 -6.81 -1.57 -12.53
N GLY A 243 -7.73 -2.19 -13.28
CA GLY A 243 -8.87 -2.90 -12.71
C GLY A 243 -9.79 -2.01 -11.87
N TYR A 244 -9.87 -0.72 -12.20
CA TYR A 244 -10.60 0.26 -11.40
C TYR A 244 -12.10 -0.04 -11.34
N VAL A 245 -12.61 -0.22 -10.11
CA VAL A 245 -14.05 -0.30 -9.83
C VAL A 245 -14.48 0.94 -9.05
N LYS A 246 -15.52 1.60 -9.54
CA LYS A 246 -16.06 2.81 -8.90
C LYS A 246 -16.57 2.49 -7.50
N GLY A 247 -16.06 3.21 -6.50
CA GLY A 247 -16.49 3.02 -5.11
C GLY A 247 -16.08 4.13 -4.16
N PRO A 248 -16.63 4.16 -2.92
CA PRO A 248 -16.38 5.20 -1.95
C PRO A 248 -14.93 5.26 -1.44
N LYS A 249 -14.13 4.20 -1.62
CA LYS A 249 -12.72 4.16 -1.21
C LYS A 249 -11.74 4.21 -2.38
N ASN A 250 -12.24 4.10 -3.61
CA ASN A 250 -11.41 4.02 -4.81
C ASN A 250 -11.36 5.38 -5.50
N THR A 251 -10.23 5.66 -6.15
CA THR A 251 -10.02 6.85 -6.97
C THR A 251 -9.46 6.37 -8.31
N PRO A 252 -9.96 6.86 -9.45
CA PRO A 252 -9.37 6.47 -10.73
C PRO A 252 -7.96 7.06 -10.85
N ALA A 253 -7.03 6.30 -11.42
CA ALA A 253 -5.66 6.78 -11.63
C ALA A 253 -5.65 7.97 -12.59
N PHE A 254 -6.35 7.87 -13.72
CA PHE A 254 -6.55 8.97 -14.66
C PHE A 254 -8.00 9.42 -14.70
N GLU A 255 -8.21 10.70 -14.97
CA GLU A 255 -9.52 11.29 -15.19
C GLU A 255 -9.44 12.45 -16.19
N ALA A 256 -10.53 12.81 -16.85
CA ALA A 256 -10.52 13.88 -17.84
C ALA A 256 -11.80 14.71 -17.81
N TYR A 257 -11.66 16.03 -17.86
CA TYR A 257 -12.78 16.95 -18.04
C TYR A 257 -13.13 17.08 -19.52
N ASN A 258 -14.42 17.25 -19.84
CA ASN A 258 -14.82 17.65 -21.19
C ASN A 258 -14.42 19.11 -21.44
N SER A 259 -14.16 19.47 -22.68
CA SER A 259 -13.73 20.81 -23.12
C SER A 259 -14.67 21.94 -22.69
N GLY A 260 -15.95 21.63 -22.43
CA GLY A 260 -16.94 22.57 -21.93
C GLY A 260 -16.70 23.05 -20.49
N TRP A 261 -15.74 22.48 -19.75
CA TRP A 261 -15.42 22.89 -18.38
C TRP A 261 -15.05 24.38 -18.30
N ARG A 262 -14.18 24.86 -19.20
CA ARG A 262 -13.68 26.25 -19.14
C ARG A 262 -14.78 27.24 -19.48
N THR A 263 -15.65 26.92 -20.44
CA THR A 263 -16.85 27.70 -20.74
C THR A 263 -17.77 27.82 -19.52
N ASN A 264 -17.92 26.76 -18.73
CA ASN A 264 -18.70 26.82 -17.49
C ASN A 264 -18.01 27.68 -16.43
N VAL A 265 -16.69 27.59 -16.29
CA VAL A 265 -15.91 28.41 -15.34
C VAL A 265 -16.00 29.90 -15.71
N VAL A 266 -15.87 30.25 -16.99
CA VAL A 266 -16.01 31.63 -17.45
C VAL A 266 -17.42 32.17 -17.18
N LYS A 267 -18.47 31.37 -17.37
CA LYS A 267 -19.86 31.80 -17.20
C LYS A 267 -20.33 31.84 -15.75
N LYS A 268 -19.91 30.89 -14.93
CA LYS A 268 -20.49 30.62 -13.59
C LYS A 268 -19.46 30.67 -12.45
N GLY A 269 -18.21 30.97 -12.76
CA GLY A 269 -17.09 30.82 -11.83
C GLY A 269 -16.70 29.36 -11.61
N ILE A 270 -15.63 29.13 -10.84
CA ILE A 270 -15.06 27.80 -10.64
C ILE A 270 -16.04 26.80 -10.01
N THR A 271 -16.97 27.29 -9.18
CA THR A 271 -18.02 26.48 -8.54
C THR A 271 -19.00 25.87 -9.54
N GLY A 272 -19.07 26.39 -10.77
CA GLY A 272 -19.91 25.84 -11.84
C GLY A 272 -19.57 24.39 -12.21
N ILE A 273 -18.36 23.93 -11.88
CA ILE A 273 -17.90 22.55 -12.13
C ILE A 273 -17.71 21.72 -10.86
N GLU A 274 -18.07 22.21 -9.67
CA GLU A 274 -17.83 21.53 -8.38
C GLU A 274 -18.46 20.13 -8.31
N THR A 275 -19.61 19.93 -8.95
CA THR A 275 -20.31 18.63 -8.95
C THR A 275 -19.65 17.60 -9.88
N TRP A 276 -18.76 18.01 -10.77
CA TRP A 276 -18.17 17.16 -11.80
C TRP A 276 -17.13 16.21 -11.18
N SER A 277 -16.24 16.73 -10.31
CA SER A 277 -15.29 15.92 -9.54
C SER A 277 -15.97 14.86 -8.67
N ARG A 278 -17.13 15.18 -8.09
CA ARG A 278 -17.92 14.21 -7.32
C ARG A 278 -18.39 13.04 -8.19
N ARG A 279 -18.90 13.31 -9.40
CA ARG A 279 -19.35 12.26 -10.33
C ARG A 279 -18.20 11.36 -10.79
N LYS A 280 -17.02 11.97 -10.94
CA LYS A 280 -15.75 11.34 -11.35
C LYS A 280 -15.02 10.62 -10.20
N GLY A 281 -15.39 10.86 -8.95
CA GLY A 281 -14.84 10.16 -7.78
C GLY A 281 -13.53 10.75 -7.25
N ILE A 282 -13.18 11.98 -7.63
CA ILE A 282 -11.89 12.63 -7.36
C ILE A 282 -12.00 13.83 -6.39
N LYS A 283 -13.06 13.90 -5.58
CA LYS A 283 -13.31 15.03 -4.65
C LYS A 283 -12.60 14.83 -3.29
N GLY A 284 -12.11 15.92 -2.70
CA GLY A 284 -11.53 15.96 -1.35
C GLY A 284 -10.18 15.25 -1.26
N ASP A 285 -9.87 14.62 -0.12
CA ASP A 285 -8.58 13.95 0.11
C ASP A 285 -8.24 12.86 -0.93
N LYS A 286 -9.25 12.28 -1.57
CA LYS A 286 -9.06 11.30 -2.65
C LYS A 286 -8.32 11.87 -3.84
N LEU A 287 -8.41 13.18 -4.05
CA LEU A 287 -7.78 13.85 -5.19
C LEU A 287 -6.29 13.49 -5.27
N TYR A 288 -5.58 13.43 -4.13
CA TYR A 288 -4.16 13.09 -4.06
C TYR A 288 -3.81 11.66 -4.49
N ASN A 289 -4.80 10.77 -4.67
CA ASN A 289 -4.58 9.43 -5.21
C ASN A 289 -4.66 9.38 -6.74
N ALA A 290 -5.18 10.43 -7.39
CA ALA A 290 -5.22 10.53 -8.84
C ALA A 290 -3.82 10.89 -9.38
N GLU A 291 -3.39 10.17 -10.40
CA GLU A 291 -2.07 10.33 -11.02
C GLU A 291 -2.08 11.48 -12.03
N LYS A 292 -3.10 11.54 -12.90
CA LYS A 292 -3.22 12.58 -13.94
C LYS A 292 -4.68 12.94 -14.20
N ILE A 293 -4.95 14.22 -14.29
CA ILE A 293 -6.27 14.76 -14.64
C ILE A 293 -6.10 15.71 -15.82
N PHE A 294 -6.76 15.38 -16.93
CA PHE A 294 -6.66 16.12 -18.18
C PHE A 294 -7.76 17.17 -18.30
N PHE A 295 -7.36 18.40 -18.60
CA PHE A 295 -8.24 19.55 -18.84
C PHE A 295 -7.94 20.12 -20.23
N PRO A 296 -8.57 19.58 -21.30
CA PRO A 296 -8.48 20.18 -22.63
C PRO A 296 -9.12 21.58 -22.60
N ILE A 297 -8.45 22.56 -23.18
CA ILE A 297 -8.87 23.96 -23.21
C ILE A 297 -9.07 24.39 -24.66
N ASN A 298 -10.28 24.81 -24.99
CA ASN A 298 -10.58 25.47 -26.27
C ASN A 298 -10.65 26.98 -26.05
N GLY A 299 -9.73 27.73 -26.65
CA GLY A 299 -9.64 29.20 -26.58
C GLY A 299 -10.48 29.94 -27.62
N GLY A 300 -11.41 29.28 -28.31
CA GLY A 300 -12.17 29.88 -29.42
C GLY A 300 -11.43 29.79 -30.76
N GLY A 301 -10.63 28.74 -30.93
CA GLY A 301 -9.84 28.49 -32.15
C GLY A 301 -8.42 28.00 -31.91
N HIS A 302 -8.03 27.84 -30.65
CA HIS A 302 -6.76 27.27 -30.26
C HIS A 302 -6.97 26.25 -29.14
N TRP A 303 -6.43 25.05 -29.33
CA TRP A 303 -6.48 23.99 -28.34
C TRP A 303 -5.19 23.96 -27.54
N THR A 304 -5.33 23.95 -26.22
CA THR A 304 -4.23 23.77 -25.27
C THR A 304 -4.61 22.70 -24.25
N LEU A 305 -3.63 22.20 -23.51
CA LEU A 305 -3.85 21.16 -22.50
C LEU A 305 -3.29 21.60 -21.15
N LEU A 306 -4.14 21.52 -20.13
CA LEU A 306 -3.73 21.59 -18.74
C LEU A 306 -3.77 20.17 -18.14
N ILE A 307 -2.67 19.75 -17.54
CA ILE A 307 -2.56 18.47 -16.84
C ILE A 307 -2.31 18.77 -15.37
N ILE A 308 -3.15 18.21 -14.50
CA ILE A 308 -2.96 18.28 -13.06
C ILE A 308 -2.63 16.88 -12.57
N SER A 309 -1.52 16.73 -11.85
CA SER A 309 -1.05 15.48 -11.27
C SER A 309 -1.04 15.58 -9.75
N PRO A 310 -2.19 15.35 -9.07
CA PRO A 310 -2.28 15.55 -7.63
C PRO A 310 -1.37 14.67 -6.79
N LYS A 311 -1.14 13.42 -7.21
CA LYS A 311 -0.22 12.50 -6.54
C LYS A 311 1.21 13.04 -6.47
N GLU A 312 1.64 13.74 -7.52
CA GLU A 312 2.97 14.38 -7.64
C GLU A 312 2.93 15.86 -7.26
N ARG A 313 1.76 16.43 -7.00
CA ARG A 313 1.51 17.86 -6.75
C ARG A 313 2.05 18.75 -7.86
N LYS A 314 1.85 18.32 -9.11
CA LYS A 314 2.34 19.03 -10.30
C LYS A 314 1.18 19.56 -11.15
N VAL A 315 1.37 20.74 -11.74
CA VAL A 315 0.48 21.34 -12.73
C VAL A 315 1.30 21.70 -13.96
N GLU A 316 0.97 21.08 -15.08
CA GLU A 316 1.66 21.26 -16.35
C GLU A 316 0.71 21.90 -17.37
N PHE A 317 1.17 22.96 -18.03
CA PHE A 317 0.44 23.58 -19.14
C PHE A 317 1.21 23.37 -20.44
N LEU A 318 0.51 22.87 -21.45
CA LEU A 318 1.04 22.59 -22.79
C LEU A 318 0.29 23.41 -23.85
N ASP A 319 1.07 24.17 -24.60
CA ASP A 319 0.63 24.99 -25.72
C ASP A 319 1.65 24.88 -26.86
N SER A 320 1.23 24.26 -27.96
CA SER A 320 2.04 24.04 -29.16
C SER A 320 2.36 25.33 -29.94
N MET A 321 1.69 26.44 -29.64
CA MET A 321 1.98 27.78 -30.19
C MET A 321 2.72 28.68 -29.20
N GLY A 322 3.02 28.20 -27.99
CA GLY A 322 3.81 28.94 -26.99
C GLY A 322 3.09 30.11 -26.34
N GLY A 323 1.76 30.05 -26.22
CA GLY A 323 0.97 31.05 -25.49
C GLY A 323 1.19 31.06 -23.98
N SER A 324 0.55 32.04 -23.32
CA SER A 324 0.68 32.25 -21.88
C SER A 324 -0.10 31.22 -21.05
N SER A 325 0.54 30.69 -20.01
CA SER A 325 -0.08 29.76 -19.05
C SER A 325 -0.84 30.46 -17.91
N ALA A 326 -0.82 31.79 -17.84
CA ALA A 326 -1.29 32.55 -16.68
C ALA A 326 -2.76 32.25 -16.32
N ASP A 327 -3.65 32.28 -17.31
CA ASP A 327 -5.07 31.99 -17.10
C ASP A 327 -5.31 30.53 -16.73
N ALA A 328 -4.60 29.60 -17.37
CA ALA A 328 -4.72 28.17 -17.09
C ALA A 328 -4.26 27.85 -15.65
N PHE A 329 -3.17 28.45 -15.18
CA PHE A 329 -2.69 28.29 -13.81
C PHE A 329 -3.61 28.97 -12.80
N LYS A 330 -4.20 30.11 -13.13
CA LYS A 330 -5.23 30.74 -12.30
C LYS A 330 -6.45 29.82 -12.14
N ASP A 331 -6.92 29.23 -13.25
CA ASP A 331 -8.02 28.27 -13.25
C ASP A 331 -7.66 27.02 -12.42
N ALA A 332 -6.44 26.48 -12.58
CA ALA A 332 -5.93 25.34 -11.82
C ALA A 332 -5.89 25.60 -10.31
N LYS A 333 -5.35 26.75 -9.88
CA LYS A 333 -5.29 27.15 -8.46
C LYS A 333 -6.69 27.30 -7.88
N ALA A 334 -7.60 27.93 -8.61
CA ALA A 334 -8.99 28.07 -8.19
C ALA A 334 -9.67 26.70 -8.06
N TRP A 335 -9.42 25.79 -9.00
CA TRP A 335 -9.95 24.43 -8.99
C TRP A 335 -9.43 23.62 -7.80
N LEU A 336 -8.11 23.60 -7.57
CA LEU A 336 -7.49 22.90 -6.44
C LEU A 336 -8.01 23.40 -5.10
N LYS A 337 -8.11 24.72 -4.93
CA LYS A 337 -8.68 25.34 -3.73
C LYS A 337 -10.14 24.94 -3.50
N MET A 338 -10.92 24.81 -4.57
CA MET A 338 -12.31 24.36 -4.50
C MET A 338 -12.40 22.89 -4.13
N GLU A 339 -11.66 22.01 -4.80
CA GLU A 339 -11.75 20.55 -4.61
C GLU A 339 -11.24 20.07 -3.27
N LEU A 340 -10.22 20.75 -2.73
CA LEU A 340 -9.60 20.44 -1.44
C LEU A 340 -10.21 21.24 -0.28
N LYS A 341 -11.28 22.01 -0.53
CA LYS A 341 -11.98 22.74 0.51
C LYS A 341 -12.55 21.77 1.54
N GLY A 342 -12.08 21.87 2.79
CA GLY A 342 -12.50 21.00 3.88
C GLY A 342 -11.91 19.58 3.85
N ALA A 343 -10.92 19.32 2.98
CA ALA A 343 -10.13 18.09 3.02
C ALA A 343 -9.24 18.07 4.27
N LYS A 344 -8.82 16.87 4.71
CA LYS A 344 -7.86 16.73 5.82
C LYS A 344 -6.52 17.38 5.48
N HIS A 345 -6.12 17.30 4.21
CA HIS A 345 -4.95 17.99 3.67
C HIS A 345 -5.43 19.12 2.73
N PRO A 346 -5.66 20.33 3.26
CA PRO A 346 -6.13 21.45 2.46
C PRO A 346 -5.09 21.86 1.41
N TYR A 347 -5.54 22.52 0.35
CA TYR A 347 -4.66 23.06 -0.68
C TYR A 347 -3.66 24.05 -0.07
N ASN A 348 -2.37 23.80 -0.32
CA ASN A 348 -1.25 24.66 0.00
C ASN A 348 -0.46 24.89 -1.29
N GLU A 349 -0.39 26.12 -1.79
CA GLU A 349 0.24 26.44 -3.08
C GLU A 349 1.73 26.10 -3.10
N ASP A 350 2.44 26.28 -1.98
CA ASP A 350 3.89 26.04 -1.86
C ASP A 350 4.27 24.55 -2.03
N GLU A 351 3.30 23.65 -1.90
CA GLU A 351 3.50 22.21 -2.12
C GLU A 351 3.33 21.81 -3.60
N TRP A 352 2.95 22.74 -4.48
CA TRP A 352 2.65 22.46 -5.88
C TRP A 352 3.64 23.11 -6.85
N GLU A 353 4.11 22.32 -7.80
CA GLU A 353 4.92 22.80 -8.91
C GLU A 353 4.02 23.23 -10.07
N PHE A 354 4.24 24.44 -10.61
CA PHE A 354 3.58 24.94 -11.81
C PHE A 354 4.60 25.11 -12.93
N SER A 355 4.53 24.27 -13.96
CA SER A 355 5.48 24.30 -15.06
C SER A 355 4.78 24.45 -16.41
N THR A 356 5.24 25.43 -17.20
CA THR A 356 4.88 25.53 -18.62
C THR A 356 5.79 24.57 -19.38
N VAL A 357 5.24 23.45 -19.83
CA VAL A 357 6.02 22.40 -20.47
C VAL A 357 5.94 22.59 -21.99
N LYS A 358 7.11 22.72 -22.61
CA LYS A 358 7.21 22.88 -24.05
C LYS A 358 7.21 21.49 -24.70
N SER A 359 6.14 21.17 -25.42
CA SER A 359 6.23 20.23 -26.54
C SER A 359 6.97 20.90 -27.70
N GLU A 360 7.28 20.16 -28.76
CA GLU A 360 7.67 20.78 -30.02
C GLU A 360 6.58 21.76 -30.50
N GLN A 361 7.00 22.78 -31.24
CA GLN A 361 6.10 23.83 -31.72
C GLN A 361 5.41 23.42 -33.01
N GLN A 362 4.10 23.62 -33.10
CA GLN A 362 3.37 23.37 -34.33
C GLN A 362 3.83 24.31 -35.45
N THR A 363 3.83 23.82 -36.69
CA THR A 363 4.27 24.58 -37.87
C THR A 363 3.10 25.14 -38.70
N ASN A 364 1.86 24.87 -38.29
CA ASN A 364 0.63 25.36 -38.93
C ASN A 364 -0.38 25.85 -37.88
N MET A 365 -1.59 26.24 -38.29
CA MET A 365 -2.63 26.74 -37.37
C MET A 365 -3.70 25.69 -36.99
N SER A 366 -3.69 24.50 -37.61
CA SER A 366 -4.77 23.52 -37.47
C SER A 366 -4.42 22.36 -36.52
N ASP A 367 -3.13 22.10 -36.28
CA ASP A 367 -2.65 20.96 -35.49
C ASP A 367 -2.77 21.13 -33.97
N CYS A 368 -3.09 22.32 -33.45
CA CYS A 368 -3.18 22.56 -32.00
C CYS A 368 -4.02 21.50 -31.25
N GLY A 369 -5.15 21.08 -31.82
CA GLY A 369 -5.99 20.02 -31.25
C GLY A 369 -5.31 18.66 -31.23
N ALA A 370 -4.60 18.30 -32.32
CA ALA A 370 -3.86 17.05 -32.41
C ALA A 370 -2.67 17.06 -31.43
N PHE A 371 -1.94 18.18 -31.31
CA PHE A 371 -0.90 18.36 -30.31
C PHE A 371 -1.43 18.19 -28.89
N ALA A 372 -2.55 18.82 -28.54
CA ALA A 372 -3.17 18.66 -27.22
C ALA A 372 -3.50 17.18 -26.93
N CYS A 373 -4.12 16.47 -27.87
CA CYS A 373 -4.46 15.06 -27.74
C CYS A 373 -3.21 14.15 -27.62
N LEU A 374 -2.22 14.33 -28.49
CA LEU A 374 -1.00 13.50 -28.52
C LEU A 374 -0.10 13.78 -27.32
N ASN A 375 -0.02 15.03 -26.85
CA ASN A 375 0.64 15.35 -25.58
C ASN A 375 -0.08 14.69 -24.40
N GLY A 376 -1.41 14.65 -24.41
CA GLY A 376 -2.19 13.89 -23.43
C GLY A 376 -1.84 12.40 -23.44
N LEU A 377 -1.68 11.80 -24.62
CA LEU A 377 -1.24 10.42 -24.78
C LEU A 377 0.20 10.21 -24.29
N ALA A 378 1.12 11.13 -24.61
CA ALA A 378 2.49 11.09 -24.13
C ALA A 378 2.55 11.10 -22.59
N ALA A 379 1.82 12.02 -21.95
CA ALA A 379 1.70 12.07 -20.51
C ALA A 379 1.10 10.79 -19.91
N ALA A 380 0.06 10.22 -20.55
CA ALA A 380 -0.57 8.98 -20.10
C ALA A 380 0.38 7.77 -20.17
N LYS A 381 1.26 7.73 -21.18
CA LYS A 381 2.28 6.68 -21.36
C LYS A 381 3.60 6.96 -20.60
N GLY A 382 3.71 8.08 -19.87
CA GLY A 382 4.94 8.46 -19.16
C GLY A 382 6.09 8.83 -20.09
N ARG A 383 5.77 9.40 -21.26
CA ARG A 383 6.69 9.70 -22.35
C ARG A 383 7.08 11.17 -22.37
N SER A 384 8.20 11.47 -23.04
CA SER A 384 8.60 12.86 -23.29
C SER A 384 7.61 13.54 -24.24
N PHE A 385 7.24 14.79 -23.94
CA PHE A 385 6.44 15.63 -24.85
C PHE A 385 7.18 15.99 -26.15
N ARG A 386 8.51 15.77 -26.20
CA ARG A 386 9.30 15.93 -27.44
C ARG A 386 9.01 14.84 -28.47
N ASP A 387 8.40 13.72 -28.06
CA ASP A 387 7.99 12.66 -28.99
C ASP A 387 6.80 13.08 -29.88
N VAL A 388 6.17 14.22 -29.56
CA VAL A 388 5.08 14.82 -30.35
C VAL A 388 5.68 15.79 -31.36
N GLU A 389 6.11 15.25 -32.51
CA GLU A 389 6.82 16.01 -33.54
C GLU A 389 5.86 16.60 -34.60
N PRO A 390 6.07 17.85 -35.06
CA PRO A 390 5.24 18.47 -36.10
C PRO A 390 5.27 17.72 -37.43
N THR A 391 6.41 17.11 -37.76
CA THR A 391 6.63 16.35 -39.00
C THR A 391 5.74 15.10 -39.08
N ARG A 392 5.29 14.58 -37.93
CA ARG A 392 4.50 13.34 -37.85
C ARG A 392 3.01 13.58 -37.60
N MET A 393 2.53 14.83 -37.69
CA MET A 393 1.14 15.17 -37.37
C MET A 393 0.14 14.53 -38.33
N LYS A 394 0.51 14.28 -39.59
CA LYS A 394 -0.36 13.60 -40.56
C LYS A 394 -0.62 12.15 -40.11
N GLU A 395 0.43 11.42 -39.77
CA GLU A 395 0.36 10.06 -39.23
C GLU A 395 -0.33 10.06 -37.87
N GLY A 396 -0.04 11.05 -37.02
CA GLY A 396 -0.67 11.22 -35.71
C GLY A 396 -2.19 11.36 -35.82
N ARG A 397 -2.67 12.23 -36.71
CA ARG A 397 -4.10 12.39 -36.99
C ARG A 397 -4.73 11.13 -37.55
N LYS A 398 -4.04 10.44 -38.47
CA LYS A 398 -4.52 9.16 -39.02
C LYS A 398 -4.65 8.10 -37.93
N MET A 399 -3.64 7.98 -37.06
CA MET A 399 -3.67 7.10 -35.88
C MET A 399 -4.82 7.46 -34.94
N MET A 400 -5.07 8.75 -34.69
CA MET A 400 -6.20 9.18 -33.85
C MET A 400 -7.54 8.72 -34.44
N VAL A 401 -7.73 8.80 -35.77
CA VAL A 401 -8.94 8.27 -36.42
C VAL A 401 -9.06 6.77 -36.21
N ALA A 402 -7.97 6.01 -36.39
CA ALA A 402 -7.97 4.57 -36.20
C ALA A 402 -8.39 4.17 -34.77
N VAL A 403 -7.82 4.83 -33.76
CA VAL A 403 -8.16 4.62 -32.35
C VAL A 403 -9.64 4.91 -32.08
N LEU A 404 -10.18 6.00 -32.65
CA LEU A 404 -11.59 6.35 -32.46
C LEU A 404 -12.53 5.36 -33.17
N LEU A 405 -12.19 4.94 -34.40
CA LEU A 405 -12.92 3.88 -35.12
C LEU A 405 -12.89 2.53 -34.38
N ASN A 406 -11.80 2.24 -33.68
CA ASN A 406 -11.64 1.06 -32.83
C ASN A 406 -12.46 1.12 -31.53
N GLY A 407 -13.10 2.25 -31.23
CA GLY A 407 -13.82 2.47 -29.97
C GLY A 407 -12.90 2.82 -28.79
N GLY A 408 -11.64 3.18 -29.04
CA GLY A 408 -10.67 3.61 -28.03
C GLY A 408 -9.36 2.81 -28.05
N PHE A 409 -8.59 2.95 -26.97
CA PHE A 409 -7.28 2.31 -26.78
C PHE A 409 -7.43 0.86 -26.31
N THR A 410 -7.72 -0.04 -27.25
CA THR A 410 -7.87 -1.48 -27.02
C THR A 410 -7.12 -2.27 -28.10
N GLY A 411 -6.76 -3.52 -27.81
CA GLY A 411 -6.08 -4.39 -28.77
C GLY A 411 -4.72 -3.81 -29.20
N GLU A 412 -4.54 -3.57 -30.50
CA GLU A 412 -3.29 -3.01 -31.05
C GLU A 412 -2.99 -1.57 -30.62
N PHE A 413 -4.00 -0.85 -30.11
CA PHE A 413 -3.87 0.54 -29.63
C PHE A 413 -3.81 0.63 -28.11
N GLU A 414 -3.46 -0.44 -27.40
CA GLU A 414 -3.41 -0.44 -25.94
C GLU A 414 -2.48 0.65 -25.37
N LEU A 415 -2.88 1.20 -24.21
CA LEU A 415 -2.22 2.32 -23.57
C LEU A 415 -0.88 1.95 -22.93
#